data_AF-A0A4C1YCG4-F1
#
_entry.id   AF-A0A4C1YCG4-F1
#
_cell.length_a   1.000
_cell.length_b   1.000
_cell.length_c   1.000
_cell.angle_alpha   90.00
_cell.angle_beta   90.00
_cell.angle_gamma   90.00
#
_symmetry.space_group_name_H-M   'P 1'
#
loop_
_entity.id
_entity.type
_entity.pdbx_description
1 polymer ?
#
loop_
_entity_poly.entity_id
_entity_poly.type
_entity_poly.pdbx_seq_one_letter_code
_entity_poly.pdbx_strand_id
1 'polypeptide(L)'
;MSSHDGRALNRYQKITAVSTVRLPIEDRFSGTGRRVSRNGLSRSISEAVRDYRGANWEATIDRAGESAKNLNHLCRQLTRAAAPKCPITDRSGVRRYDAKTRVEVIAEHLAEQFTPNPPATSPNLQEHHAQVRYRVEEFMATAPPPLPETCSSPQPHYTRLSYASPKRRLRDRTACPRPR
;
A
#
# COMPACT_ATOMS: atom_id res chain seq x y z
N MET A 1 32.63 -10.49 -40.15
CA MET A 1 31.44 -10.41 -39.27
C MET A 1 31.61 -11.42 -38.14
N SER A 2 31.96 -10.96 -36.95
CA SER A 2 31.94 -11.78 -35.73
C SER A 2 31.92 -10.86 -34.53
N SER A 3 30.76 -10.71 -33.90
CA SER A 3 30.63 -10.18 -32.54
C SER A 3 29.19 -10.38 -32.09
N HIS A 4 28.95 -11.39 -31.25
CA HIS A 4 27.92 -11.38 -30.22
C HIS A 4 28.03 -12.65 -29.36
N ASP A 5 29.05 -12.71 -28.51
CA ASP A 5 29.06 -13.66 -27.38
C ASP A 5 29.67 -13.06 -26.11
N GLY A 6 29.36 -11.78 -25.86
CA GLY A 6 29.88 -11.00 -24.73
C GLY A 6 28.94 -10.85 -23.53
N ARG A 7 27.84 -11.61 -23.41
CA ARG A 7 26.82 -11.36 -22.35
C ARG A 7 26.49 -12.54 -21.42
N ALA A 8 27.06 -13.72 -21.63
CA ALA A 8 26.82 -14.87 -20.75
C ALA A 8 27.79 -14.96 -19.56
N LEU A 9 29.03 -14.43 -19.69
CA LEU A 9 30.06 -14.61 -18.67
C LEU A 9 29.92 -13.68 -17.44
N ASN A 10 29.14 -12.60 -17.52
CA ASN A 10 29.03 -11.62 -16.43
C ASN A 10 28.07 -12.06 -15.30
N ARG A 11 27.13 -12.97 -15.57
CA ARG A 11 26.15 -13.39 -14.56
C ARG A 11 26.69 -14.40 -13.55
N TYR A 12 27.73 -15.16 -13.90
CA TYR A 12 28.33 -16.14 -12.99
C TYR A 12 29.39 -15.56 -12.05
N GLN A 13 30.02 -14.43 -12.40
CA GLN A 13 30.97 -13.77 -11.48
C GLN A 13 30.28 -12.98 -10.35
N LYS A 14 29.01 -12.58 -10.51
CA LYS A 14 28.30 -11.78 -9.50
C LYS A 14 27.71 -12.59 -8.34
N ILE A 15 27.77 -13.93 -8.42
CA ILE A 15 27.33 -14.83 -7.34
C ILE A 15 28.52 -15.26 -6.46
N THR A 16 29.75 -14.97 -6.87
CA THR A 16 30.95 -15.21 -6.05
C THR A 16 31.25 -14.03 -5.12
N ALA A 17 30.23 -13.56 -4.43
CA ALA A 17 30.39 -12.97 -3.11
C ALA A 17 29.52 -13.80 -2.17
N VAL A 18 29.82 -15.11 -2.11
CA VAL A 18 29.39 -15.95 -1.01
C VAL A 18 30.02 -15.33 0.22
N SER A 19 29.24 -14.50 0.91
CA SER A 19 29.50 -14.15 2.30
C SER A 19 29.52 -15.49 3.02
N THR A 20 30.72 -16.02 3.23
CA THR A 20 30.95 -17.14 4.12
C THR A 20 30.59 -16.64 5.50
N VAL A 21 29.30 -16.72 5.83
CA VAL A 21 28.84 -16.64 7.20
C VAL A 21 29.43 -17.88 7.84
N ARG A 22 30.55 -17.67 8.53
CA ARG A 22 31.23 -18.67 9.33
C ARG A 22 30.26 -19.04 10.44
N LEU A 23 29.45 -20.08 10.22
CA LEU A 23 28.65 -20.68 11.27
C LEU A 23 29.63 -21.13 12.37
N PRO A 24 29.43 -20.78 13.64
CA PRO A 24 30.30 -21.24 14.72
C PRO A 24 29.96 -22.71 14.98
N ILE A 25 30.52 -23.60 14.18
CA ILE A 25 30.49 -25.06 14.38
C ILE A 25 31.83 -25.48 15.00
N GLU A 26 32.41 -24.67 15.88
CA GLU A 26 33.76 -24.94 16.42
C GLU A 26 33.79 -25.53 17.84
N ASP A 27 32.66 -25.86 18.46
CA ASP A 27 32.69 -26.37 19.85
C ASP A 27 32.17 -27.80 20.04
N ARG A 28 32.01 -28.59 18.96
CA ARG A 28 31.58 -29.99 19.07
C ARG A 28 32.56 -31.03 18.51
N PHE A 29 33.73 -30.60 18.04
CA PHE A 29 34.74 -31.48 17.44
C PHE A 29 36.15 -31.34 18.05
N SER A 30 36.25 -30.84 19.29
CA SER A 30 37.48 -30.96 20.07
C SER A 30 37.50 -32.30 20.79
N GLY A 31 38.08 -33.32 20.16
CA GLY A 31 38.37 -34.59 20.83
C GLY A 31 38.50 -35.78 19.88
N THR A 32 39.75 -36.13 19.57
CA THR A 32 40.21 -37.42 19.01
C THR A 32 39.84 -37.73 17.55
N GLY A 33 40.85 -38.12 16.78
CA GLY A 33 40.79 -38.42 15.35
C GLY A 33 39.88 -39.59 15.00
N ARG A 34 38.57 -39.35 14.97
CA ARG A 34 37.60 -40.25 14.36
C ARG A 34 37.39 -39.76 12.93
N ARG A 35 37.79 -40.56 11.93
CA ARG A 35 37.40 -40.34 10.53
C ARG A 35 35.88 -40.38 10.48
N VAL A 36 35.23 -39.21 10.55
CA VAL A 36 33.78 -39.11 10.38
C VAL A 36 33.51 -39.56 8.96
N SER A 37 32.72 -40.63 8.80
CA SER A 37 32.32 -41.10 7.47
C SER A 37 31.76 -39.92 6.68
N ARG A 38 32.14 -39.80 5.40
CA ARG A 38 31.64 -38.76 4.50
C ARG A 38 30.11 -38.64 4.54
N ASN A 39 29.43 -39.77 4.71
CA ASN A 39 27.97 -39.85 4.84
C ASN A 39 27.47 -39.28 6.18
N GLY A 40 28.22 -39.47 7.28
CA GLY A 40 27.92 -38.90 8.59
C GLY A 40 28.11 -37.38 8.63
N LEU A 41 29.18 -36.86 8.01
CA LEU A 41 29.39 -35.42 7.87
C LEU A 41 28.30 -34.78 7.00
N SER A 42 27.93 -35.43 5.88
CA SER A 42 26.84 -34.95 5.01
C SER A 42 25.50 -34.88 5.74
N ARG A 43 25.17 -35.88 6.58
CA ARG A 43 23.97 -35.87 7.42
C ARG A 43 24.01 -34.74 8.45
N SER A 44 25.13 -34.59 9.17
CA SER A 44 25.31 -33.55 10.18
C SER A 44 25.18 -32.14 9.60
N ILE A 45 25.74 -31.89 8.41
CA ILE A 45 25.59 -30.61 7.72
C ILE A 45 24.13 -30.39 7.32
N SER A 46 23.45 -31.42 6.82
CA SER A 46 22.04 -31.32 6.41
C SER A 46 21.11 -31.01 7.59
N GLU A 47 21.37 -31.63 8.75
CA GLU A 47 20.66 -31.35 10.00
C GLU A 47 20.90 -29.92 10.47
N ALA A 48 22.17 -29.49 10.56
CA ALA A 48 22.51 -28.13 10.98
C ALA A 48 21.91 -27.06 10.05
N VAL A 49 21.88 -27.31 8.73
CA VAL A 49 21.25 -26.39 7.76
C VAL A 49 19.73 -26.36 7.94
N ARG A 50 19.08 -27.50 8.21
CA ARG A 50 17.64 -27.56 8.48
C ARG A 50 17.29 -26.80 9.76
N ASP A 51 18.07 -26.99 10.82
CA ASP A 51 17.86 -26.34 12.11
C ASP A 51 18.10 -24.83 11.99
N TYR A 52 19.15 -24.40 11.29
CA TYR A 52 19.40 -22.99 10.99
C TYR A 52 18.25 -22.37 10.18
N ARG A 53 17.76 -23.06 9.15
CA ARG A 53 16.62 -22.58 8.35
C ARG A 53 15.35 -22.48 9.18
N GLY A 54 15.11 -23.42 10.08
CA GLY A 54 14.00 -23.38 11.03
C GLY A 54 14.12 -22.18 11.97
N ALA A 55 15.23 -22.07 12.69
CA ALA A 55 15.48 -20.96 13.62
C ALA A 55 15.41 -19.57 12.95
N ASN A 56 15.93 -19.45 11.72
CA ASN A 56 15.85 -18.22 10.95
C ASN A 56 14.41 -17.89 10.52
N TRP A 57 13.60 -18.90 10.19
CA TRP A 57 12.20 -18.72 9.84
C TRP A 57 11.35 -18.35 11.06
N GLU A 58 11.54 -19.00 12.19
CA GLU A 58 10.86 -18.67 13.46
C GLU A 58 11.16 -17.21 13.85
N ALA A 59 12.43 -16.81 13.84
CA ALA A 59 12.82 -15.42 14.13
C ALA A 59 12.22 -14.39 13.15
N THR A 60 11.99 -14.79 11.89
CA THR A 60 11.35 -13.93 10.89
C THR A 60 9.84 -13.77 11.15
N ILE A 61 9.18 -14.86 11.56
CA ILE A 61 7.75 -14.86 11.92
C ILE A 61 7.53 -14.07 13.22
N ASP A 62 8.35 -14.30 14.24
CA ASP A 62 8.30 -13.59 15.52
C ASP A 62 8.42 -12.07 15.32
N ARG A 63 9.43 -11.65 14.55
CA ARG A 63 9.63 -10.23 14.20
C ARG A 63 8.46 -9.64 13.41
N ALA A 64 7.85 -10.43 12.52
CA ALA A 64 6.68 -9.98 11.77
C ALA A 64 5.42 -9.90 12.67
N GLY A 65 5.33 -10.75 13.71
CA GLY A 65 4.26 -10.77 14.70
C GLY A 65 4.21 -9.53 15.59
N GLU A 66 5.31 -8.79 15.71
CA GLU A 66 5.38 -7.52 16.45
C GLU A 66 4.43 -6.43 15.92
N SER A 67 3.97 -6.55 14.66
CA SER A 67 3.07 -5.58 14.05
C SER A 67 2.17 -6.20 12.99
N ALA A 68 0.87 -5.92 13.07
CA ALA A 68 -0.09 -6.34 12.05
C ALA A 68 0.31 -5.92 10.62
N LYS A 69 1.05 -4.81 10.45
CA LYS A 69 1.56 -4.39 9.13
C LYS A 69 2.68 -5.29 8.62
N ASN A 70 3.60 -5.68 9.50
CA ASN A 70 4.74 -6.53 9.14
C ASN A 70 4.26 -7.94 8.80
N LEU A 71 3.31 -8.46 9.58
CA LEU A 71 2.65 -9.73 9.29
C LEU A 71 1.95 -9.71 7.91
N ASN A 72 1.16 -8.66 7.64
CA ASN A 72 0.51 -8.52 6.32
C ASN A 72 1.51 -8.42 5.16
N HIS A 73 2.66 -7.79 5.38
CA HIS A 73 3.74 -7.72 4.40
C HIS A 73 4.38 -9.10 4.16
N LEU A 74 4.70 -9.84 5.23
CA LEU A 74 5.24 -11.19 5.15
C LEU A 74 4.26 -12.13 4.44
N CYS A 75 2.97 -12.08 4.78
CA CYS A 75 1.92 -12.84 4.10
C CYS A 75 1.90 -12.53 2.60
N ARG A 76 1.97 -11.25 2.18
CA ARG A 76 2.01 -10.88 0.76
C ARG A 76 3.25 -11.43 0.04
N GLN A 77 4.42 -11.36 0.68
CA GLN A 77 5.66 -11.88 0.11
C GLN A 77 5.60 -13.40 -0.09
N LEU A 78 5.03 -14.12 0.88
CA LEU A 78 4.85 -15.57 0.82
C LEU A 78 3.83 -16.00 -0.23
N THR A 79 2.67 -15.34 -0.27
CA THR A 79 1.61 -15.72 -1.21
C THR A 79 1.96 -15.36 -2.65
N ARG A 80 2.91 -14.43 -2.89
CA ARG A 80 3.17 -13.83 -4.21
C ARG A 80 1.89 -13.37 -4.91
N ALA A 81 0.84 -13.09 -4.13
CA ALA A 81 -0.47 -12.79 -4.65
C ALA A 81 -0.39 -11.48 -5.42
N ALA A 82 -0.86 -11.50 -6.67
CA ALA A 82 -1.09 -10.28 -7.41
C ALA A 82 -1.96 -9.34 -6.57
N ALA A 83 -1.73 -8.03 -6.66
CA ALA A 83 -2.54 -7.07 -5.94
C ALA A 83 -4.04 -7.33 -6.23
N PRO A 84 -4.91 -7.25 -5.20
CA PRO A 84 -6.33 -7.49 -5.40
C PRO A 84 -6.85 -6.50 -6.46
N LYS A 85 -7.42 -7.03 -7.54
CA LYS A 85 -8.09 -6.20 -8.54
C LYS A 85 -9.37 -5.67 -7.92
N CYS A 86 -9.43 -4.35 -7.67
CA CYS A 86 -10.66 -3.70 -7.22
C CYS A 86 -11.69 -3.72 -8.37
N PRO A 87 -12.82 -4.43 -8.22
CA PRO A 87 -13.86 -4.43 -9.23
C PRO A 87 -14.71 -3.16 -9.17
N ILE A 88 -15.34 -2.83 -10.28
CA ILE A 88 -16.42 -1.84 -10.36
C ILE A 88 -17.75 -2.60 -10.47
N THR A 89 -18.77 -2.13 -9.77
CA THR A 89 -20.12 -2.70 -9.86
C THR A 89 -20.88 -1.97 -10.96
N ASP A 90 -21.45 -2.73 -11.90
CA ASP A 90 -22.31 -2.15 -12.95
C ASP A 90 -23.75 -1.90 -12.43
N ARG A 91 -24.61 -1.36 -13.31
CA ARG A 91 -26.02 -1.08 -12.96
C ARG A 91 -26.84 -2.31 -12.60
N SER A 92 -26.42 -3.49 -13.09
CA SER A 92 -27.04 -4.77 -12.74
C SER A 92 -26.51 -5.37 -11.43
N GLY A 93 -25.59 -4.67 -10.75
CA GLY A 93 -24.97 -5.14 -9.52
C GLY A 93 -23.80 -6.12 -9.74
N VAL A 94 -23.40 -6.36 -11.00
CA VAL A 94 -22.35 -7.33 -11.33
C VAL A 94 -20.96 -6.69 -11.18
N ARG A 95 -20.05 -7.42 -10.54
CA ARG A 95 -18.67 -6.98 -10.29
C ARG A 95 -17.80 -7.23 -11.53
N ARG A 96 -17.28 -6.15 -12.13
CA ARG A 96 -16.42 -6.14 -13.31
C ARG A 96 -14.95 -5.98 -12.91
N TYR A 97 -14.11 -6.95 -13.25
CA TYR A 97 -12.70 -7.03 -12.81
C TYR A 97 -11.70 -6.74 -13.94
N ASP A 98 -12.06 -7.03 -15.19
CA ASP A 98 -11.19 -6.75 -16.31
C ASP A 98 -11.15 -5.25 -16.60
N ALA A 99 -10.05 -4.79 -17.22
CA ALA A 99 -9.86 -3.37 -17.45
C ALA A 99 -10.88 -2.81 -18.46
N LYS A 100 -11.23 -3.59 -19.48
CA LYS A 100 -12.10 -3.16 -20.57
C LYS A 100 -13.52 -2.91 -20.08
N THR A 101 -14.12 -3.88 -19.40
CA THR A 101 -15.49 -3.74 -18.87
C THR A 101 -15.59 -2.66 -17.80
N ARG A 102 -14.55 -2.46 -16.98
CA ARG A 102 -14.52 -1.33 -16.03
C ARG A 102 -14.55 0.02 -16.73
N VAL A 103 -13.86 0.17 -17.86
CA VAL A 103 -13.90 1.40 -18.67
C VAL A 103 -15.28 1.59 -19.28
N GLU A 104 -15.90 0.52 -19.77
CA GLU A 104 -17.26 0.56 -20.33
C GLU A 104 -18.29 1.02 -19.28
N VAL A 105 -18.24 0.46 -18.05
CA VAL A 105 -19.14 0.88 -16.96
C VAL A 105 -18.94 2.36 -16.60
N ILE A 106 -17.69 2.83 -16.57
CA ILE A 106 -17.41 4.25 -16.32
C ILE A 106 -17.95 5.11 -17.46
N ALA A 107 -17.72 4.72 -18.72
CA ALA A 107 -18.20 5.45 -19.89
C ALA A 107 -19.74 5.52 -19.92
N GLU A 108 -20.42 4.42 -19.61
CA GLU A 108 -21.89 4.35 -19.50
C GLU A 108 -22.41 5.29 -18.41
N HIS A 109 -21.75 5.29 -17.23
CA HIS A 109 -22.11 6.18 -16.14
C HIS A 109 -21.91 7.65 -16.50
N LEU A 110 -20.79 8.00 -17.14
CA LEU A 110 -20.52 9.35 -17.59
C LEU A 110 -21.52 9.80 -18.67
N ALA A 111 -21.83 8.94 -19.63
CA ALA A 111 -22.81 9.26 -20.67
C ALA A 111 -24.17 9.64 -20.08
N GLU A 112 -24.63 8.94 -19.04
CA GLU A 112 -25.85 9.31 -18.32
C GLU A 112 -25.72 10.63 -17.56
N GLN A 113 -24.63 10.83 -16.83
CA GLN A 113 -24.42 12.07 -16.04
C GLN A 113 -24.40 13.32 -16.93
N PHE A 114 -23.94 13.18 -18.18
CA PHE A 114 -23.86 14.28 -19.14
C PHE A 114 -24.99 14.30 -20.17
N THR A 115 -26.00 13.43 -20.03
CA THR A 115 -27.22 13.56 -20.83
C THR A 115 -28.09 14.66 -20.21
N PRO A 116 -28.41 15.74 -20.95
CA PRO A 116 -29.27 16.80 -20.42
C PRO A 116 -30.62 16.22 -19.98
N ASN A 117 -31.13 16.71 -18.86
CA ASN A 117 -32.48 16.37 -18.42
C ASN A 117 -33.50 16.73 -19.51
N PRO A 118 -34.54 15.89 -19.72
CA PRO A 118 -35.58 16.21 -20.68
C PRO A 118 -36.27 17.54 -20.31
N PRO A 119 -36.84 18.26 -21.29
CA PRO A 119 -37.59 19.47 -21.02
C PRO A 119 -38.74 19.21 -20.05
N ALA A 120 -39.02 20.20 -19.19
CA ALA A 120 -40.19 20.16 -18.33
C ALA A 120 -41.46 20.11 -19.19
N THR A 121 -42.15 18.96 -19.18
CA THR A 121 -43.35 18.72 -20.01
C THR A 121 -44.64 19.01 -19.26
N SER A 122 -44.63 19.01 -17.93
CA SER A 122 -45.80 19.37 -17.12
C SER A 122 -45.84 20.88 -16.87
N PRO A 123 -47.02 21.53 -16.90
CA PRO A 123 -47.16 22.95 -16.60
C PRO A 123 -46.57 23.37 -15.25
N ASN A 124 -46.77 22.53 -14.21
CA ASN A 124 -46.25 22.79 -12.87
C ASN A 124 -44.71 22.82 -12.81
N LEU A 125 -44.05 21.86 -13.47
CA LEU A 125 -42.58 21.83 -13.55
C LEU A 125 -42.02 22.99 -14.38
N GLN A 126 -42.74 23.43 -15.41
CA GLN A 126 -42.37 24.58 -16.23
C GLN A 126 -42.46 25.89 -15.43
N GLU A 127 -43.52 26.07 -14.65
CA GLU A 127 -43.68 27.22 -13.75
C GLU A 127 -42.60 27.24 -12.67
N HIS A 128 -42.29 26.08 -12.06
CA HIS A 128 -41.18 25.95 -11.13
C HIS A 128 -39.84 26.35 -11.76
N HIS A 129 -39.56 25.89 -12.99
CA HIS A 129 -38.33 26.25 -13.71
C HIS A 129 -38.26 27.76 -13.99
N ALA A 130 -39.38 28.37 -14.40
CA ALA A 130 -39.46 29.82 -14.60
C ALA A 130 -39.22 30.60 -13.30
N GLN A 131 -39.77 30.13 -12.18
CA GLN A 131 -39.57 30.75 -10.88
C GLN A 131 -38.12 30.62 -10.38
N VAL A 132 -37.51 29.45 -10.54
CA VAL A 132 -36.08 29.25 -10.20
C VAL A 132 -35.23 30.20 -11.03
N ARG A 133 -35.47 30.30 -12.33
CA ARG A 133 -34.74 31.20 -13.22
C ARG A 133 -34.89 32.66 -12.80
N TYR A 134 -36.12 33.11 -12.52
CA TYR A 134 -36.40 34.45 -12.04
C TYR A 134 -35.63 34.78 -10.75
N ARG A 135 -35.63 33.88 -9.76
CA ARG A 135 -34.91 34.08 -8.50
C ARG A 135 -33.40 34.11 -8.67
N VAL A 136 -32.86 33.30 -9.57
CA VAL A 136 -31.42 33.30 -9.87
C VAL A 136 -31.02 34.61 -10.55
N GLU A 137 -31.81 35.07 -11.51
CA GLU A 137 -31.59 36.35 -12.18
C GLU A 137 -31.69 37.53 -11.21
N GLU A 138 -32.69 37.54 -10.31
CA GLU A 138 -32.83 38.51 -9.22
C GLU A 138 -31.62 38.48 -8.28
N PHE A 139 -31.17 37.29 -7.86
CA PHE A 139 -30.01 37.14 -7.00
C PHE A 139 -28.73 37.69 -7.64
N MET A 140 -28.53 37.45 -8.95
CA MET A 140 -27.35 37.94 -9.67
C MET A 140 -27.43 39.44 -9.99
N ALA A 141 -28.64 39.99 -10.09
CA ALA A 141 -28.87 41.43 -10.28
C ALA A 141 -28.80 42.23 -8.97
N THR A 142 -29.03 41.59 -7.83
CA THR A 142 -28.98 42.23 -6.52
C THR A 142 -27.53 42.50 -6.12
N ALA A 143 -27.22 43.75 -5.77
CA ALA A 143 -25.90 44.10 -5.25
C ALA A 143 -25.60 43.25 -4.00
N PRO A 144 -24.38 42.69 -3.85
CA PRO A 144 -24.00 41.98 -2.64
C PRO A 144 -24.31 42.82 -1.42
N PRO A 145 -24.87 42.24 -0.34
CA PRO A 145 -25.17 43.01 0.86
C PRO A 145 -23.90 43.71 1.34
N PRO A 146 -24.01 44.95 1.86
CA PRO A 146 -22.86 45.68 2.37
C PRO A 146 -22.14 44.81 3.41
N LEU A 147 -20.85 44.60 3.19
CA LEU A 147 -20.02 43.86 4.12
C LEU A 147 -20.07 44.59 5.47
N PRO A 148 -20.30 43.89 6.59
CA PRO A 148 -20.28 44.53 7.90
C PRO A 148 -18.94 45.26 8.10
N GLU A 149 -18.99 46.56 8.39
CA GLU A 149 -17.82 47.47 8.52
C GLU A 149 -16.90 47.15 9.71
N THR A 150 -17.00 45.95 10.28
CA THR A 150 -16.11 45.41 11.30
C THR A 150 -15.62 44.02 10.92
N CYS A 151 -15.25 43.84 9.65
CA CYS A 151 -14.24 42.85 9.31
C CYS A 151 -12.92 43.61 9.13
N SER A 152 -12.28 43.97 10.26
CA SER A 152 -10.83 43.81 10.28
C SER A 152 -10.61 42.36 9.93
N SER A 153 -10.35 42.08 8.65
CA SER A 153 -9.98 40.75 8.20
C SER A 153 -8.96 40.27 9.21
N PRO A 154 -9.23 39.19 9.97
CA PRO A 154 -8.16 38.57 10.71
C PRO A 154 -7.09 38.37 9.65
N GLN A 155 -5.89 38.94 9.87
CA GLN A 155 -4.71 38.49 9.16
C GLN A 155 -4.86 36.98 9.02
N PRO A 156 -4.69 36.41 7.82
CA PRO A 156 -4.66 34.97 7.68
C PRO A 156 -3.39 34.54 8.42
N HIS A 157 -3.50 34.41 9.74
CA HIS A 157 -2.82 33.39 10.45
C HIS A 157 -3.34 32.15 9.76
N TYR A 158 -2.55 31.66 8.82
CA TYR A 158 -2.60 30.29 8.39
C TYR A 158 -2.36 29.51 9.68
N THR A 159 -3.41 29.31 10.46
CA THR A 159 -3.49 28.16 11.33
C THR A 159 -3.51 27.03 10.34
N ARG A 160 -2.32 26.51 10.08
CA ARG A 160 -2.09 25.26 9.42
C ARG A 160 -3.03 24.28 10.11
N LEU A 161 -4.20 24.04 9.51
CA LEU A 161 -5.03 22.89 9.79
C LEU A 161 -4.21 21.70 9.30
N SER A 162 -3.24 21.35 10.13
CA SER A 162 -2.75 20.00 10.22
C SER A 162 -3.99 19.19 10.54
N TYR A 163 -4.63 18.65 9.51
CA TYR A 163 -5.42 17.44 9.66
C TYR A 163 -4.52 16.47 10.43
N ALA A 164 -4.73 16.40 11.74
CA ALA A 164 -4.10 15.41 12.56
C ALA A 164 -4.66 14.10 12.06
N SER A 165 -3.90 13.44 11.19
CA SER A 165 -4.09 12.04 10.87
C SER A 165 -4.32 11.31 12.19
N PRO A 166 -5.34 10.43 12.31
CA PRO A 166 -5.62 9.75 13.57
C PRO A 166 -4.34 9.11 14.09
N LYS A 167 -3.84 9.63 15.22
CA LYS A 167 -2.63 9.12 15.85
C LYS A 167 -2.88 7.65 16.15
N ARG A 168 -2.21 6.76 15.42
CA ARG A 168 -2.02 5.39 15.86
C ARG A 168 -1.41 5.47 17.25
N ARG A 169 -2.12 4.92 18.24
CA ARG A 169 -1.70 4.87 19.64
C ARG A 169 -0.29 4.30 19.72
N LEU A 170 0.68 5.16 19.97
CA LEU A 170 1.99 4.75 20.46
C LEU A 170 1.81 4.53 21.96
N ARG A 171 1.90 3.29 22.42
CA ARG A 171 1.94 3.01 23.86
C ARG A 171 3.24 3.59 24.43
N ASP A 172 3.09 4.21 25.59
CA ASP A 172 4.08 4.99 26.30
C ASP A 172 5.39 4.24 26.56
N ARG A 173 6.51 4.91 26.25
CA ARG A 173 7.79 4.66 26.91
C ARG A 173 7.81 5.52 28.16
N THR A 174 7.41 4.95 29.28
CA THR A 174 7.71 5.49 30.61
C THR A 174 9.23 5.41 30.83
N ALA A 175 9.74 6.47 31.44
CA ALA A 175 11.14 6.77 31.70
C ALA A 175 11.94 5.67 32.41
N CYS A 176 13.24 5.60 32.12
CA CYS A 176 14.26 5.10 33.04
C CYS A 176 15.47 6.08 33.08
N PRO A 177 16.13 6.26 34.24
CA PRO A 177 17.05 7.35 34.50
C PRO A 177 18.48 7.07 33.99
N ARG A 178 19.28 8.13 33.82
CA ARG A 178 20.70 8.05 33.45
C ARG A 178 21.55 7.59 34.65
N PRO A 179 22.49 6.64 34.48
CA PRO A 179 23.56 6.43 35.44
C PRO A 179 24.77 7.34 35.13
N ARG A 180 25.50 7.71 36.20
CA ARG A 180 26.84 8.34 36.17
C ARG A 180 27.90 7.36 35.72
#